data_AF-A0A0R3FAG2-F1
#
_entry.id   AF-A0A0R3FAG2-F1
#
_cell.length_a   1.000
_cell.length_b   1.000
_cell.length_c   1.000
_cell.angle_alpha   90.00
_cell.angle_beta   90.00
_cell.angle_gamma   90.00
#
_symmetry.space_group_name_H-M   'P 1'
#
loop_
_entity.id
_entity.type
_entity.pdbx_description
1 polymer ?
#
loop_
_entity_poly.entity_id
_entity_poly.type
_entity_poly.pdbx_seq_one_letter_code
_entity_poly.pdbx_strand_id
1 'polypeptide(L)'
;MSDDLFDGPGSADVINWEDLEKRLLLVQPLELKVGVPTKNYGPKDAIEANVHVLDGPEAGSVYRNGYVFPLVLQGQIKGNIGTGRFNLGRLGKGVPKPGQKPPWTLSEPTDDEKALARKYLASDKFQQNTAAPAAAGAAPADDPWSNNSAEPPF
;
A
#
# COMPACT_ATOMS: atom_id res chain seq x y z
N MET A 1 -19.57 -7.84 -8.57
CA MET A 1 -18.60 -7.39 -7.55
C MET A 1 -18.70 -5.89 -7.56
N SER A 2 -19.14 -5.31 -6.44
CA SER A 2 -19.54 -3.91 -6.38
C SER A 2 -18.34 -3.00 -6.61
N ASP A 3 -18.35 -2.34 -7.76
CA ASP A 3 -17.50 -1.20 -8.12
C ASP A 3 -18.03 0.02 -7.36
N ASP A 4 -17.78 0.04 -6.04
CA ASP A 4 -18.10 1.20 -5.24
C ASP A 4 -16.92 2.17 -5.34
N LEU A 5 -17.18 3.35 -5.90
CA LEU A 5 -16.20 4.41 -6.13
C LEU A 5 -15.78 5.14 -4.85
N PHE A 6 -16.31 4.73 -3.69
CA PHE A 6 -16.10 5.39 -2.41
C PHE A 6 -15.30 4.48 -1.48
N ASP A 7 -14.04 4.83 -1.31
CA ASP A 7 -13.22 4.31 -0.22
C ASP A 7 -13.62 4.98 1.10
N GLY A 8 -13.89 4.16 2.12
CA GLY A 8 -14.20 4.67 3.46
C GLY A 8 -13.04 5.50 4.06
N PRO A 9 -13.30 6.40 5.02
CA PRO A 9 -12.23 7.15 5.66
C PRO A 9 -11.24 6.18 6.34
N GLY A 10 -9.97 6.20 5.89
CA GLY A 10 -8.93 5.30 6.36
C GLY A 10 -8.64 4.09 5.47
N SER A 11 -9.06 4.10 4.20
CA SER A 11 -8.73 3.08 3.21
C SER A 11 -7.22 2.96 2.96
N ALA A 12 -6.58 2.14 3.78
CA ALA A 12 -5.30 1.52 3.48
C ALA A 12 -5.57 0.27 2.65
N ASP A 13 -4.83 0.10 1.55
CA ASP A 13 -5.01 -1.08 0.71
C ASP A 13 -4.56 -2.34 1.47
N VAL A 14 -5.34 -3.41 1.36
CA VAL A 14 -5.08 -4.68 2.04
C VAL A 14 -4.13 -5.50 1.17
N ILE A 15 -2.86 -5.53 1.57
CA ILE A 15 -1.84 -6.30 0.87
C ILE A 15 -2.00 -7.79 1.20
N ASN A 16 -2.40 -8.60 0.22
CA ASN A 16 -2.35 -10.06 0.32
C ASN A 16 -1.02 -10.60 -0.20
N TRP A 17 -0.11 -10.94 0.72
CA TRP A 17 1.23 -11.43 0.39
C TRP A 17 1.23 -12.80 -0.34
N GLU A 18 0.17 -13.59 -0.19
CA GLU A 18 0.07 -14.89 -0.88
C GLU A 18 -0.11 -14.73 -2.39
N ASP A 19 -0.91 -13.74 -2.81
CA ASP A 19 -1.14 -13.43 -4.24
C ASP A 19 0.10 -12.80 -4.89
N LEU A 20 0.88 -12.07 -4.08
CA LEU A 20 2.12 -11.41 -4.49
C LEU A 20 3.36 -12.32 -4.41
N GLU A 21 3.21 -13.60 -4.07
CA GLU A 21 4.33 -14.53 -3.97
C GLU A 21 5.08 -14.64 -5.32
N LYS A 22 6.42 -14.58 -5.27
CA LYS A 22 7.33 -14.56 -6.44
C LYS A 22 7.19 -13.33 -7.34
N ARG A 23 6.45 -12.29 -6.94
CA ARG A 23 6.37 -11.04 -7.71
C ARG A 23 7.55 -10.12 -7.42
N LEU A 24 7.92 -9.33 -8.42
CA LEU A 24 8.89 -8.25 -8.24
C LEU A 24 8.17 -7.03 -7.64
N LEU A 25 8.56 -6.66 -6.44
CA LEU A 25 7.94 -5.57 -5.69
C LEU A 25 8.91 -4.41 -5.55
N LEU A 26 8.39 -3.21 -5.76
CA LEU A 26 9.05 -1.96 -5.46
C LEU A 26 8.32 -1.31 -4.27
N VAL A 27 8.95 -1.36 -3.10
CA VAL A 27 8.35 -0.93 -1.83
C VAL A 27 8.92 0.42 -1.43
N GLN A 28 8.05 1.42 -1.30
CA GLN A 28 8.37 2.74 -0.77
C GLN A 28 7.87 2.86 0.67
N PRO A 29 8.74 2.66 1.67
CA PRO A 29 8.34 2.82 3.07
C PRO A 29 8.11 4.30 3.41
N LEU A 30 6.95 4.60 3.99
CA LEU A 30 6.52 5.95 4.33
C LEU A 30 6.76 6.25 5.81
N GLU A 31 6.13 5.48 6.70
CA GLU A 31 6.16 5.72 8.15
C GLU A 31 6.05 4.43 8.95
N LEU A 32 6.66 4.40 10.15
CA LEU A 32 6.43 3.35 11.13
C LEU A 32 5.22 3.68 12.00
N LYS A 33 4.17 2.85 11.91
CA LYS A 33 2.98 2.93 12.75
C LYS A 33 3.10 1.95 13.90
N VAL A 34 3.10 2.47 15.12
CA VAL A 34 3.20 1.68 16.35
C VAL A 34 1.80 1.37 16.87
N GLY A 35 1.56 0.14 17.30
CA GLY A 35 0.32 -0.24 17.97
C GLY A 35 -0.94 -0.24 17.07
N VAL A 36 -0.79 -0.55 15.78
CA VAL A 36 -1.92 -0.66 14.85
C VAL A 36 -2.83 -1.82 15.29
N PRO A 37 -4.14 -1.59 15.53
CA PRO A 37 -5.05 -2.63 15.94
C PRO A 37 -5.28 -3.62 14.80
N THR A 38 -4.77 -4.85 14.95
CA THR A 38 -5.02 -5.92 13.99
C THR A 38 -6.27 -6.68 14.39
N LYS A 39 -7.16 -6.98 13.44
CA LYS A 39 -8.46 -7.63 13.68
C LYS A 39 -8.38 -8.89 14.56
N ASN A 40 -7.29 -9.67 14.45
CA ASN A 40 -7.19 -10.99 15.08
C ASN A 40 -6.00 -11.17 16.03
N TYR A 41 -5.07 -10.21 16.13
CA TYR A 41 -3.78 -10.44 16.81
C TYR A 41 -3.34 -9.30 17.74
N GLY A 42 -4.24 -8.39 18.10
CA GLY A 42 -3.94 -7.26 18.99
C GLY A 42 -3.13 -6.14 18.31
N PRO A 43 -2.68 -5.14 19.08
CA PRO A 43 -1.88 -4.04 18.56
C PRO A 43 -0.52 -4.58 18.08
N LYS A 44 -0.16 -4.28 16.83
CA LYS A 44 1.13 -4.63 16.24
C LYS A 44 1.73 -3.45 15.52
N ASP A 45 3.05 -3.44 15.48
CA ASP A 45 3.77 -2.44 14.70
C ASP A 45 3.74 -2.81 13.22
N ALA A 46 3.53 -1.81 12.37
CA ALA A 46 3.50 -1.96 10.92
C ALA A 46 4.24 -0.79 10.28
N ILE A 47 4.84 -1.04 9.12
CA ILE A 47 5.35 0.05 8.28
C ILE A 47 4.30 0.33 7.21
N GLU A 48 3.82 1.57 7.18
CA GLU A 48 3.00 2.07 6.09
C GLU A 48 3.89 2.26 4.87
N ALA A 49 3.54 1.65 3.74
CA ALA A 49 4.33 1.68 2.52
C ALA A 49 3.46 1.66 1.27
N ASN A 50 3.95 2.30 0.20
CA ASN A 50 3.41 2.09 -1.15
C ASN A 50 4.13 0.90 -1.78
N VAL A 51 3.36 -0.11 -2.22
CA VAL A 51 3.91 -1.31 -2.85
C VAL A 51 3.49 -1.33 -4.31
N HIS A 52 4.46 -1.18 -5.21
CA HIS A 52 4.24 -1.30 -6.65
C HIS A 52 4.61 -2.70 -7.12
N VAL A 53 3.72 -3.32 -7.88
CA VAL A 53 3.96 -4.63 -8.49
C VAL A 53 4.50 -4.42 -9.90
N LEU A 54 5.70 -4.94 -10.18
CA LEU A 54 6.40 -4.70 -11.45
C LEU A 54 6.26 -5.86 -12.46
N ASP A 55 5.84 -7.03 -12.01
CA ASP A 55 5.83 -8.27 -12.79
C ASP A 55 4.59 -9.10 -12.43
N GLY A 56 4.15 -9.98 -13.35
CA GLY A 56 3.00 -10.84 -13.20
C GLY A 56 1.70 -10.28 -13.81
N PRO A 57 0.57 -10.95 -13.58
CA PRO A 57 -0.73 -10.52 -14.09
C PRO A 57 -1.18 -9.18 -13.48
N GLU A 58 -0.64 -8.83 -12.30
CA GLU A 58 -0.90 -7.58 -11.58
C GLU A 58 0.19 -6.53 -11.83
N ALA A 59 1.01 -6.70 -12.87
CA ALA A 59 2.06 -5.74 -13.21
C ALA A 59 1.45 -4.35 -13.49
N GLY A 60 1.95 -3.35 -12.75
CA GLY A 60 1.44 -1.98 -12.78
C GLY A 60 0.45 -1.64 -11.67
N SER A 61 -0.01 -2.62 -10.88
CA SER A 61 -0.83 -2.35 -9.69
C SER A 61 -0.01 -1.69 -8.58
N VAL A 62 -0.68 -0.85 -7.79
CA VAL A 62 -0.09 -0.17 -6.64
C VAL A 62 -0.99 -0.31 -5.42
N TYR A 63 -0.44 -0.83 -4.33
CA TYR A 63 -1.08 -0.85 -3.02
C TYR A 63 -0.64 0.41 -2.29
N ARG A 64 -1.55 1.37 -2.11
CA ARG A 64 -1.25 2.66 -1.48
C ARG A 64 -1.51 2.61 0.02
N ASN A 65 -0.61 3.24 0.79
CA ASN A 65 -0.70 3.31 2.26
C ASN A 65 -0.91 1.94 2.92
N GLY A 66 -0.36 0.88 2.31
CA GLY A 66 -0.56 -0.49 2.77
C GLY A 66 0.30 -0.78 4.01
N TYR A 67 -0.26 -1.54 4.96
CA TYR A 67 0.44 -1.89 6.19
C TYR A 67 1.28 -3.17 6.06
N VAL A 68 2.60 -3.03 6.22
CA VAL A 68 3.55 -4.14 6.21
C VAL A 68 3.76 -4.66 7.63
N PHE A 69 3.04 -5.73 7.96
CA PHE A 69 3.13 -6.44 9.26
C PHE A 69 4.26 -7.49 9.39
N PRO A 70 4.75 -8.16 8.32
CA PRO A 70 5.79 -9.16 8.47
C PRO A 70 7.11 -8.55 9.00
N LEU A 71 7.56 -8.98 10.18
CA LEU A 71 8.72 -8.42 10.88
C LEU A 71 10.02 -8.45 10.06
N VAL A 72 10.21 -9.49 9.25
CA VAL A 72 11.40 -9.61 8.38
C VAL A 72 11.37 -8.54 7.29
N LEU A 73 10.23 -8.37 6.62
CA LEU A 73 10.05 -7.28 5.64
C LEU A 73 10.24 -5.92 6.30
N GLN A 74 9.70 -5.72 7.50
CA GLN A 74 9.90 -4.48 8.24
C GLN A 74 11.39 -4.22 8.45
N GLY A 75 12.15 -5.21 8.91
CA GLY A 75 13.59 -5.10 9.08
C GLY A 75 14.33 -4.71 7.79
N GLN A 76 13.90 -5.24 6.64
CA GLN A 76 14.52 -4.94 5.34
C GLN A 76 14.24 -3.52 4.85
N ILE A 77 13.02 -3.00 5.06
CA ILE A 77 12.60 -1.71 4.51
C ILE A 77 12.73 -0.54 5.49
N LYS A 78 12.82 -0.80 6.80
CA LYS A 78 12.82 0.23 7.85
C LYS A 78 13.92 1.28 7.68
N GLY A 79 15.10 0.87 7.21
CA GLY A 79 16.24 1.79 7.00
C GLY A 79 15.99 2.88 5.96
N ASN A 80 15.00 2.70 5.08
CA ASN A 80 14.66 3.62 4.01
C ASN A 80 13.43 4.48 4.30
N ILE A 81 12.78 4.33 5.46
CA ILE A 81 11.64 5.17 5.89
C ILE A 81 12.03 6.64 5.84
N GLY A 82 11.20 7.49 5.23
CA GLY A 82 11.41 8.94 5.17
C GLY A 82 12.58 9.39 4.30
N THR A 83 13.33 8.48 3.67
CA THR A 83 14.45 8.82 2.77
C THR A 83 14.02 9.09 1.34
N GLY A 84 12.79 8.72 0.98
CA GLY A 84 12.28 8.73 -0.41
C GLY A 84 12.87 7.62 -1.29
N ARG A 85 13.70 6.72 -0.73
CA ARG A 85 14.29 5.59 -1.47
C ARG A 85 13.34 4.40 -1.51
N PHE A 86 13.42 3.64 -2.60
CA PHE A 86 12.65 2.42 -2.79
C PHE A 86 13.48 1.18 -2.43
N ASN A 87 12.80 0.16 -1.93
CA ASN A 87 13.35 -1.18 -1.75
C ASN A 87 12.81 -2.06 -2.90
N LEU A 88 13.71 -2.48 -3.78
CA LEU A 88 13.38 -3.40 -4.86
C LEU A 88 13.76 -4.82 -4.44
N GLY A 89 12.85 -5.76 -4.63
CA GLY A 89 13.17 -7.17 -4.45
C GLY A 89 12.04 -8.09 -4.89
N ARG A 90 12.37 -9.35 -5.15
CA ARG A 90 11.36 -10.37 -5.45
C ARG A 90 10.81 -10.94 -4.15
N LEU A 91 9.49 -10.95 -3.99
CA LEU A 91 8.85 -11.48 -2.79
C LEU A 91 9.00 -13.01 -2.75
N GLY A 92 9.50 -13.50 -1.62
CA GLY A 92 9.66 -14.92 -1.35
C GLY A 92 9.36 -15.27 0.10
N LYS A 93 9.51 -16.55 0.40
CA LYS A 93 9.36 -17.11 1.73
C LYS A 93 10.75 -17.42 2.30
N GLY A 94 11.02 -16.93 3.50
CA GLY A 94 12.23 -17.24 4.25
C GLY A 94 12.19 -18.65 4.86
N VAL A 95 13.22 -18.97 5.64
CA VAL A 95 13.30 -20.28 6.30
C VAL A 95 12.24 -20.38 7.40
N PRO A 96 11.34 -21.38 7.37
CA PRO A 96 10.35 -21.57 8.42
C PRO A 96 11.02 -22.01 9.72
N LYS A 97 10.57 -21.48 10.85
CA LYS A 97 10.88 -22.05 12.16
C LYS A 97 9.98 -23.27 12.40
N PRO A 98 10.44 -24.30 13.14
CA PRO A 98 9.62 -25.46 13.46
C PRO A 98 8.26 -25.04 14.06
N GLY A 99 7.17 -25.47 13.42
CA GLY A 99 5.80 -25.16 13.85
C GLY A 99 5.27 -23.77 13.46
N GLN A 100 5.99 -22.98 12.66
CA GLN A 100 5.54 -21.67 12.19
C GLN A 100 5.57 -21.56 10.67
N LYS A 101 4.67 -20.74 10.10
CA LYS A 101 4.69 -20.40 8.67
C LYS A 101 6.00 -19.65 8.34
N PRO A 102 6.57 -19.86 7.15
CA PRO A 102 7.77 -19.13 6.73
C PRO A 102 7.47 -17.63 6.66
N PRO A 103 8.40 -16.76 7.13
CA PRO A 103 8.22 -15.32 7.05
C PRO A 103 8.35 -14.84 5.61
N TRP A 104 7.64 -13.77 5.27
CA TRP A 104 7.83 -13.08 3.99
C TRP A 104 9.15 -12.32 3.98
N THR A 105 9.88 -12.40 2.87
CA THR A 105 11.19 -11.75 2.68
C THR A 105 11.30 -11.24 1.25
N LEU A 106 12.04 -10.16 1.05
CA LEU A 106 12.48 -9.72 -0.27
C LEU A 106 13.85 -10.34 -0.56
N SER A 107 13.96 -10.97 -1.72
CA SER A 107 15.24 -11.44 -2.27
C SER A 107 15.92 -10.30 -3.04
N GLU A 108 17.25 -10.35 -3.10
CA GLU A 108 18.02 -9.38 -3.88
C GLU A 108 17.60 -9.42 -5.36
N PRO A 109 17.34 -8.26 -5.98
CA PRO A 109 16.93 -8.19 -7.36
C PRO A 109 18.11 -8.39 -8.30
N THR A 110 17.88 -9.06 -9.42
CA THR A 110 18.84 -9.20 -10.52
C THR A 110 19.05 -7.86 -11.26
N ASP A 111 20.06 -7.77 -12.11
CA ASP A 111 20.30 -6.54 -12.88
C ASP A 111 19.16 -6.22 -13.86
N ASP A 112 18.59 -7.26 -14.49
CA ASP A 112 17.40 -7.14 -15.35
C ASP A 112 16.19 -6.59 -14.58
N GLU A 113 15.98 -7.05 -13.35
CA GLU A 113 14.91 -6.58 -12.49
C GLU A 113 15.12 -5.11 -12.06
N LYS A 114 16.37 -4.72 -11.77
CA LYS A 114 16.73 -3.32 -11.54
C LYS A 114 16.50 -2.47 -12.78
N ALA A 115 16.80 -2.99 -13.97
CA ALA A 115 16.51 -2.29 -15.23
C ALA A 115 15.00 -2.12 -15.44
N LEU A 116 14.20 -3.15 -15.14
CA LEU A 116 12.74 -3.08 -15.20
C LEU A 116 12.17 -2.05 -14.22
N ALA A 117 12.65 -2.04 -12.97
CA ALA A 117 12.24 -1.06 -11.98
C ALA A 117 12.58 0.37 -12.41
N ARG A 118 13.76 0.60 -12.97
CA ARG A 118 14.16 1.90 -13.54
C ARG A 118 13.25 2.33 -14.69
N LYS A 119 12.89 1.39 -15.59
CA LYS A 119 11.93 1.64 -16.68
C LYS A 119 10.55 1.99 -16.15
N TYR A 120 10.07 1.28 -15.14
CA TYR A 120 8.79 1.56 -14.50
C TYR A 120 8.77 2.96 -13.87
N LEU A 121 9.80 3.32 -13.08
CA LEU A 121 9.91 4.64 -12.47
C LEU A 121 9.92 5.78 -13.50
N ALA A 122 10.47 5.56 -14.69
CA ALA A 122 10.48 6.51 -15.79
C ALA A 122 9.20 6.53 -16.64
N SER A 123 8.26 5.61 -16.39
CA SER A 123 7.05 5.46 -17.21
C SER A 123 5.89 6.35 -16.74
N ASP A 124 5.02 6.72 -17.66
CA ASP A 124 3.77 7.43 -17.37
C ASP A 124 2.87 6.64 -16.41
N LYS A 125 2.99 5.30 -16.40
CA LYS A 125 2.28 4.42 -15.45
C LYS A 125 2.67 4.74 -14.01
N PHE A 126 3.97 4.93 -13.73
CA PHE A 126 4.40 5.32 -12.39
C PHE A 126 3.95 6.74 -12.05
N GLN A 127 4.02 7.67 -13.00
CA GLN A 127 3.49 9.03 -12.82
C GLN A 127 1.99 9.01 -12.49
N GLN A 128 1.20 8.20 -13.20
CA GLN A 128 -0.23 8.01 -12.95
C GLN A 128 -0.49 7.33 -11.59
N ASN A 129 0.35 6.36 -11.21
CA ASN A 129 0.26 5.65 -9.94
C ASN A 129 0.83 6.43 -8.74
N THR A 130 1.50 7.55 -8.95
CA THR A 130 2.03 8.41 -7.88
C THR A 130 1.34 9.76 -7.81
N ALA A 131 0.79 10.24 -8.94
CA ALA A 131 -0.28 11.22 -8.92
C ALA A 131 -1.36 10.69 -7.96
N ALA A 132 -1.55 11.43 -6.87
CA ALA A 132 -2.62 11.16 -5.92
C ALA A 132 -3.96 11.08 -6.68
N PRO A 133 -4.98 10.37 -6.16
CA PRO A 133 -6.34 10.73 -6.53
C PRO A 133 -6.51 12.19 -6.14
N ALA A 134 -6.55 13.08 -7.12
CA ALA A 134 -6.89 14.46 -6.88
C ALA A 134 -8.29 14.48 -6.24
N ALA A 135 -8.36 14.92 -4.99
CA ALA A 135 -9.57 15.38 -4.31
C ALA A 135 -10.78 14.43 -4.31
N ALA A 136 -10.81 13.47 -3.38
CA ALA A 136 -12.07 13.04 -2.77
C ALA A 136 -12.15 13.63 -1.35
N GLY A 137 -12.30 14.96 -1.28
CA GLY A 137 -12.23 15.68 0.01
C GLY A 137 -12.43 17.18 -0.06
N ALA A 138 -13.13 17.67 -1.07
CA ALA A 138 -13.82 18.95 -0.99
C ALA A 138 -15.27 18.67 -1.38
N ALA A 139 -16.02 18.12 -0.43
CA ALA A 139 -17.47 18.22 -0.52
C ALA A 139 -17.80 19.72 -0.63
N PRO A 140 -18.53 20.20 -1.66
CA PRO A 140 -19.35 21.36 -1.42
C PRO A 140 -20.26 20.97 -0.25
N ALA A 141 -20.18 21.73 0.84
CA ALA A 141 -21.12 21.60 1.93
C ALA A 141 -22.50 22.03 1.41
N ASP A 142 -23.19 21.15 0.70
CA ASP A 142 -24.63 21.19 0.56
C ASP A 142 -25.19 20.46 1.79
N ASP A 143 -25.35 21.23 2.86
CA ASP A 143 -25.89 20.79 4.15
C ASP A 143 -27.27 20.11 3.95
N PRO A 144 -27.41 18.80 4.20
CA PRO A 144 -28.69 18.10 4.03
C PRO A 144 -29.71 18.40 5.14
N TRP A 145 -29.36 19.28 6.09
CA TRP A 145 -30.24 19.77 7.16
C TRP A 145 -30.54 21.26 7.09
N SER A 146 -30.32 21.92 5.95
CA SER A 146 -30.84 23.28 5.74
C SER A 146 -32.36 23.23 5.56
N ASN A 147 -33.01 22.99 6.69
CA ASN A 147 -34.42 23.04 6.92
C ASN A 147 -34.78 24.52 6.85
N ASN A 148 -35.13 25.01 5.65
CA ASN A 148 -35.75 26.31 5.47
C ASN A 148 -37.18 26.24 6.04
N SER A 149 -37.28 26.10 7.35
CA SER A 149 -38.48 26.34 8.12
C SER A 149 -38.62 27.85 8.30
N ALA A 150 -39.24 28.49 7.31
CA ALA A 150 -39.88 29.80 7.45
C ALA A 150 -40.97 29.94 6.37
N GLU A 151 -42.17 29.46 6.68
CA GLU A 151 -43.45 29.98 6.14
C GLU A 151 -43.58 31.50 6.42
N PRO A 152 -44.52 32.27 5.83
CA PRO A 152 -45.52 32.00 4.77
C PRO A 152 -45.56 33.13 3.69
N PRO A 153 -46.53 33.12 2.76
CA PRO A 153 -47.14 34.40 2.39
C PRO A 153 -48.69 34.36 2.45
N PHE A 154 -49.22 35.32 3.21
CA PHE A 154 -50.58 35.90 3.26
C PHE A 154 -51.78 35.12 2.72
#